data_AF-A0A1I7G715-F1
#
_entry.id   AF-A0A1I7G715-F1
#
_cell.length_a   1.000
_cell.length_b   1.000
_cell.length_c   1.000
_cell.angle_alpha   90.00
_cell.angle_beta   90.00
_cell.angle_gamma   90.00
#
_symmetry.space_group_name_H-M   'P 1'
#
loop_
_entity.id
_entity.type
_entity.pdbx_description
1 polymer ?
#
loop_
_entity_poly.entity_id
_entity_poly.type
_entity_poly.pdbx_seq_one_letter_code
_entity_poly.pdbx_strand_id
1 'polypeptide(L)'
;MTDAGGFDLDGAAQSARERDKLLRDIARMLNVPESTFRRPPASGGTRGPSAAECAALLTAFSRIEDPDLRKECVALAERYGRT
;
A
#
# COMPACT_ATOMS: atom_id res chain seq x y z
N MET A 1 -12.40 -14.37 -37.17
CA MET A 1 -12.22 -13.09 -36.47
C MET A 1 -11.70 -13.41 -35.08
N THR A 2 -10.41 -13.18 -34.84
CA THR A 2 -9.85 -13.10 -33.49
C THR A 2 -8.77 -12.04 -33.56
N ASP A 3 -9.09 -10.86 -33.05
CA ASP A 3 -8.20 -9.71 -32.93
C ASP A 3 -7.31 -9.94 -31.71
N ALA A 4 -5.99 -9.94 -31.93
CA ALA A 4 -5.01 -10.05 -30.86
C ALA A 4 -4.76 -8.65 -30.33
N GLY A 5 -5.48 -8.29 -29.25
CA GLY A 5 -5.25 -7.06 -28.51
C GLY A 5 -3.81 -6.99 -28.02
N GLY A 6 -2.99 -6.17 -28.70
CA GLY A 6 -1.65 -5.83 -28.27
C GLY A 6 -1.71 -5.15 -26.91
N PHE A 7 -1.04 -5.74 -25.92
CA PHE A 7 -0.85 -5.10 -24.63
C PHE A 7 -0.05 -3.81 -24.84
N ASP A 8 -0.67 -2.69 -24.51
CA ASP A 8 -0.12 -1.34 -24.62
C ASP A 8 0.95 -1.11 -23.53
N LEU A 9 2.09 -1.79 -23.69
CA LEU A 9 3.28 -1.66 -22.84
C LEU A 9 3.93 -0.28 -23.03
N ASP A 10 3.73 0.33 -24.20
CA ASP A 10 4.27 1.64 -24.56
C ASP A 10 3.56 2.76 -23.79
N GLY A 11 2.23 2.68 -23.63
CA GLY A 11 1.47 3.62 -22.79
C GLY A 11 1.86 3.58 -21.31
N ALA A 12 2.12 2.40 -20.76
CA ALA A 12 2.59 2.24 -19.38
C ALA A 12 4.01 2.79 -19.17
N ALA A 13 4.90 2.58 -20.14
CA ALA A 13 6.26 3.13 -20.11
C ALA A 13 6.26 4.66 -20.27
N GLN A 14 5.35 5.21 -21.08
CA GLN A 14 5.17 6.66 -21.22
C GLN A 14 4.66 7.31 -19.92
N SER A 15 3.66 6.69 -19.27
CA SER A 15 3.12 7.17 -17.99
C SER A 15 4.18 7.16 -16.88
N ALA A 16 5.05 6.14 -16.85
CA ALA A 16 6.15 6.07 -15.89
C ALA A 16 7.17 7.21 -16.09
N ARG A 17 7.50 7.56 -17.34
CA ARG A 17 8.42 8.66 -17.67
C ARG A 17 7.85 10.03 -17.30
N GLU A 18 6.56 10.25 -17.55
CA GLU A 18 5.87 11.49 -17.18
C GLU A 18 5.80 11.66 -15.66
N ARG A 19 5.52 10.56 -14.93
CA ARG A 19 5.55 10.54 -13.47
C ARG A 19 6.94 10.84 -12.91
N ASP A 20 7.99 10.27 -13.49
CA ASP A 20 9.37 10.53 -13.05
C ASP A 20 9.77 11.99 -13.26
N LYS A 21 9.33 12.61 -14.36
CA LYS A 21 9.53 14.05 -14.60
C LYS A 21 8.83 14.89 -13.53
N LEU A 22 7.58 14.57 -13.21
CA LEU A 22 6.81 15.28 -12.17
C LEU A 22 7.47 15.16 -10.79
N LEU A 23 7.89 13.96 -10.41
CA LEU A 23 8.56 13.71 -9.12
C LEU A 23 9.89 14.49 -9.02
N ARG A 24 10.62 14.63 -10.12
CA ARG A 24 11.83 15.45 -10.19
C ARG A 24 11.55 16.93 -9.94
N ASP A 25 10.50 17.45 -10.57
CA ASP A 25 10.14 18.87 -10.44
C ASP A 25 9.70 19.19 -9.00
N ILE A 26 8.94 18.29 -8.38
CA ILE A 26 8.55 18.38 -6.96
C ILE A 26 9.79 18.31 -6.04
N ALA A 27 10.69 17.35 -6.28
CA ALA A 27 11.91 17.20 -5.48
C ALA A 27 12.77 18.47 -5.51
N ARG A 28 12.90 19.08 -6.70
CA ARG A 28 13.61 20.35 -6.88
C ARG A 28 12.93 21.50 -6.14
N MET A 29 11.60 21.62 -6.25
CA MET A 29 10.84 22.68 -5.58
C MET A 29 10.96 22.63 -4.06
N LEU A 30 10.96 21.41 -3.50
CA LEU A 30 11.07 21.18 -2.06
C LEU A 30 12.50 21.12 -1.53
N ASN A 31 13.51 21.20 -2.41
CA ASN A 31 14.93 21.03 -2.08
C ASN A 31 15.23 19.73 -1.32
N VAL A 32 14.62 18.63 -1.78
CA VAL A 32 14.83 17.28 -1.21
C VAL A 32 15.32 16.31 -2.29
N PRO A 33 16.02 15.22 -1.92
CA PRO A 33 16.44 14.20 -2.89
C PRO A 33 15.25 13.50 -3.56
N GLU A 34 15.33 13.21 -4.87
CA GLU A 34 14.34 12.43 -5.63
C GLU A 34 14.05 11.05 -5.00
N SER A 35 15.05 10.46 -4.32
CA SER A 35 14.95 9.18 -3.61
C SER A 35 13.91 9.21 -2.48
N THR A 36 13.54 10.39 -1.97
CA THR A 36 12.48 10.57 -0.98
C THR A 36 11.13 10.03 -1.49
N PHE A 37 10.89 10.13 -2.80
CA PHE A 37 9.65 9.65 -3.43
C PHE A 37 9.75 8.20 -3.93
N ARG A 38 10.97 7.67 -4.00
CA ARG A 38 11.20 6.28 -4.39
C ARG A 38 11.11 5.43 -3.13
N ARG A 39 9.89 5.02 -2.77
CA ARG A 39 9.71 3.92 -1.81
C ARG A 39 10.46 2.71 -2.40
N PRO A 40 11.46 2.14 -1.69
CA PRO A 40 12.02 0.85 -2.09
C PRO A 40 10.85 -0.11 -2.33
N PRO A 41 10.87 -0.99 -3.34
CA PRO A 41 9.90 -2.07 -3.38
C PRO A 41 9.96 -2.72 -2.00
N ALA A 42 8.90 -2.55 -1.21
CA ALA A 42 8.78 -3.21 0.07
C ALA A 42 9.09 -4.66 -0.24
N SER A 43 10.14 -5.20 0.37
CA SER A 43 10.67 -6.52 0.06
C SER A 43 9.49 -7.49 0.14
N GLY A 44 8.94 -7.80 -1.03
CA GLY A 44 7.64 -8.43 -1.19
C GLY A 44 7.79 -9.92 -0.92
N GLY A 45 8.11 -10.27 0.31
CA GLY A 45 7.77 -11.57 0.84
C GLY A 45 6.36 -11.43 1.37
N THR A 46 5.43 -12.17 0.77
CA THR A 46 4.08 -12.48 1.28
C THR A 46 4.17 -13.28 2.59
N ARG A 47 4.93 -12.78 3.57
CA ARG A 47 4.94 -13.33 4.91
C ARG A 47 3.76 -12.66 5.61
N GLY A 48 2.69 -13.43 5.81
CA GLY A 48 1.63 -13.03 6.72
C GLY A 48 2.20 -12.65 8.09
N PRO A 49 1.39 -12.02 8.96
CA PRO A 49 1.84 -11.57 10.25
C PRO A 49 2.49 -12.73 11.03
N SER A 50 3.62 -12.44 11.67
CA SER A 50 4.27 -13.34 12.59
C SER A 50 3.37 -13.61 13.81
N ALA A 51 3.63 -14.71 14.51
CA ALA A 51 2.91 -15.03 15.74
C ALA A 51 3.00 -13.92 16.81
N ALA A 52 4.14 -13.23 16.88
CA ALA A 52 4.33 -12.10 17.79
C ALA A 52 3.44 -10.91 17.41
N GLU A 53 3.30 -10.61 16.12
CA GLU A 53 2.41 -9.54 15.63
C GLU A 53 0.94 -9.88 15.88
N CYS A 54 0.52 -11.13 15.64
CA CYS A 54 -0.82 -11.59 15.99
C CYS A 54 -1.09 -11.47 17.50
N ALA A 55 -0.14 -11.87 18.35
CA ALA A 55 -0.28 -11.76 19.80
C ALA A 55 -0.36 -10.30 20.27
N ALA A 56 0.42 -9.40 19.68
CA ALA A 56 0.36 -7.97 19.97
C ALA A 56 -1.01 -7.37 19.60
N LEU A 57 -1.54 -7.71 18.42
CA LEU A 57 -2.86 -7.27 17.97
C LEU A 57 -3.97 -7.75 18.91
N LEU A 58 -3.97 -9.03 19.27
CA LEU A 58 -4.96 -9.61 20.19
C LEU A 58 -4.86 -8.98 21.60
N THR A 59 -3.64 -8.74 22.08
CA THR A 59 -3.41 -8.08 23.37
C THR A 59 -3.94 -6.65 23.35
N ALA A 60 -3.65 -5.88 22.30
CA ALA A 60 -4.16 -4.52 22.15
C ALA A 60 -5.69 -4.50 22.11
N PHE A 61 -6.30 -5.40 21.34
CA PHE A 61 -7.75 -5.52 21.24
C PHE A 61 -8.41 -5.89 22.58
N SER A 62 -7.80 -6.78 23.37
CA SER A 62 -8.31 -7.17 24.69
C SER A 62 -8.34 -6.03 25.71
N ARG A 63 -7.49 -5.00 25.54
CA ARG A 63 -7.42 -3.83 26.42
C ARG A 63 -8.52 -2.79 26.16
N ILE A 64 -9.30 -2.95 25.09
CA ILE A 64 -10.43 -2.07 24.80
C ILE A 64 -11.57 -2.47 25.74
N GLU A 65 -11.77 -1.71 26.82
CA GLU A 65 -12.79 -2.00 27.84
C GLU A 65 -14.21 -1.76 27.31
N ASP A 66 -14.37 -0.81 26.40
CA ASP A 66 -15.65 -0.45 25.80
C ASP A 66 -16.12 -1.54 24.78
N PRO A 67 -17.27 -2.19 25.03
CA PRO A 67 -17.78 -3.25 24.17
C PRO A 67 -18.24 -2.75 22.80
N ASP A 68 -18.65 -1.49 22.67
CA ASP A 68 -19.12 -0.93 21.40
C ASP A 68 -17.94 -0.53 20.51
N LEU A 69 -16.90 0.09 21.09
CA LEU A 69 -15.64 0.31 20.37
C LEU A 69 -15.00 -1.00 19.90
N ARG A 70 -15.09 -2.05 20.73
CA ARG A 70 -14.60 -3.39 20.35
C ARG A 70 -15.34 -3.94 19.12
N LYS A 71 -16.67 -3.76 19.03
CA LYS A 71 -17.47 -4.15 17.85
C LYS A 71 -17.11 -3.34 16.61
N GLU A 72 -16.90 -2.04 16.76
CA GLU A 72 -16.49 -1.17 15.65
C GLU A 72 -15.13 -1.58 15.06
N CYS A 73 -14.17 -1.92 15.91
CA CYS A 73 -12.87 -2.44 15.46
C CYS A 73 -13.01 -3.73 14.63
N VAL A 74 -13.88 -4.66 15.05
CA VAL A 74 -14.14 -5.89 14.28
C VAL A 74 -14.83 -5.57 12.96
N ALA A 75 -15.85 -4.72 12.99
CA ALA A 75 -16.57 -4.31 11.78
C ALA A 75 -15.63 -3.62 10.77
N LEU A 76 -14.67 -2.83 11.24
CA LEU A 76 -13.66 -2.20 10.40
C LEU A 76 -12.75 -3.26 9.75
N ALA A 77 -12.24 -4.21 10.53
CA ALA A 77 -11.38 -5.28 10.02
C ALA A 77 -12.11 -6.13 8.97
N GLU A 78 -13.38 -6.46 9.19
CA GLU A 78 -14.20 -7.22 8.23
C GLU A 78 -14.45 -6.48 6.91
N ARG A 79 -14.54 -5.15 6.92
CA ARG A 79 -14.73 -4.34 5.70
C ARG A 79 -13.50 -4.39 4.80
N TYR A 80 -12.31 -4.37 5.39
CA TYR A 80 -11.05 -4.41 4.64
C TYR A 80 -10.53 -5.82 4.35
N GLY A 81 -11.08 -6.86 5.00
CA GLY A 81 -10.69 -8.26 4.77
C GLY A 81 -11.40 -8.96 3.60
N ARG A 82 -12.40 -8.33 2.97
CA ARG A 82 -13.18 -8.92 1.84
C ARG A 82 -12.70 -8.49 0.45
N THR A 83 -11.55 -7.83 0.35
CA THR A 83 -10.88 -7.48 -0.92
C THR A 83 -9.92 -8.58 -1.35
#